data_AF-B0MWW1-F1
#
_entry.id   AF-B0MWW1-F1
#
_cell.length_a   1.000
_cell.length_b   1.000
_cell.length_c   1.000
_cell.angle_alpha   90.00
_cell.angle_beta   90.00
_cell.angle_gamma   90.00
#
_symmetry.space_group_name_H-M   'P 1'
#
loop_
_entity.id
_entity.type
_entity.pdbx_description
1 polymer ?
#
loop_
_entity_poly.entity_id
_entity_poly.type
_entity_poly.pdbx_seq_one_letter_code
_entity_poly.pdbx_strand_id
1 'polypeptide(L)'
;MKSKKAKEFIDGCLNHLVIEMSDHAKWQLRAAMSHTAELAEQEAEERMRDKAIEAFCKDCPIYSIQTSNGGNCPDCSALNAFKQRLNEE
;
A
#
# COMPACT_ATOMS: atom_id res chain seq x y z
N MET A 1 -8.47 -6.63 -6.45
CA MET A 1 -8.04 -5.23 -6.23
C MET A 1 -9.07 -4.54 -5.34
N LYS A 2 -8.66 -3.67 -4.41
CA LYS A 2 -9.60 -2.94 -3.54
C LYS A 2 -10.05 -1.62 -4.19
N SER A 3 -9.20 -1.01 -5.02
CA SER A 3 -9.51 0.25 -5.72
C SER A 3 -10.63 0.15 -6.77
N LYS A 4 -11.81 0.71 -6.43
CA LYS A 4 -12.95 0.84 -7.37
C LYS A 4 -12.61 1.71 -8.59
N LYS A 5 -11.85 2.79 -8.39
CA LYS A 5 -11.43 3.70 -9.48
C LYS A 5 -10.53 3.00 -10.50
N ALA A 6 -9.59 2.17 -10.03
CA ALA A 6 -8.73 1.39 -10.92
C ALA A 6 -9.55 0.39 -11.76
N LYS A 7 -10.52 -0.28 -11.13
CA LYS A 7 -11.45 -1.17 -11.83
C LYS A 7 -12.23 -0.46 -12.94
N GLU A 8 -12.85 0.68 -12.62
CA GLU A 8 -13.61 1.48 -13.59
C GLU A 8 -12.73 1.95 -14.76
N PHE A 9 -11.49 2.36 -14.46
CA PHE A 9 -10.52 2.76 -15.50
C PHE A 9 -10.16 1.60 -16.43
N ILE A 10 -9.82 0.42 -15.88
CA ILE A 10 -9.46 -0.77 -16.66
C ILE A 10 -10.63 -1.20 -17.55
N ASP A 11 -11.85 -1.21 -17.00
CA ASP A 11 -13.06 -1.60 -17.73
C ASP A 11 -13.35 -0.60 -18.85
N GLY A 12 -13.18 0.70 -18.57
CA GLY A 12 -13.23 1.76 -19.56
C GLY A 12 -12.23 1.55 -20.69
N CYS A 13 -10.95 1.31 -20.38
CA CYS A 13 -9.91 1.06 -21.36
C CYS A 13 -10.25 -0.13 -22.27
N LEU A 14 -10.68 -1.26 -21.70
CA LEU A 14 -10.98 -2.46 -22.46
C LEU A 14 -12.19 -2.30 -23.38
N ASN A 15 -13.21 -1.54 -22.95
CA ASN A 15 -14.40 -1.27 -23.75
C ASN A 15 -14.13 -0.30 -24.92
N HIS A 16 -13.13 0.57 -24.79
CA HIS A 16 -12.79 1.56 -25.82
C HIS A 16 -11.61 1.15 -26.71
N LEU A 17 -11.04 -0.04 -26.51
CA LEU A 17 -10.02 -0.59 -27.42
C LEU A 17 -10.63 -0.87 -28.79
N VAL A 18 -10.13 -0.19 -29.82
CA VAL A 18 -10.56 -0.34 -31.23
C VAL A 18 -9.88 -1.56 -31.90
N ILE A 19 -9.06 -2.31 -31.16
CA ILE A 19 -8.33 -3.46 -31.67
C ILE A 19 -9.21 -4.71 -31.54
N GLU A 20 -9.37 -5.45 -32.64
CA GLU A 20 -9.97 -6.79 -32.58
C GLU A 20 -9.03 -7.73 -31.82
N MET A 21 -9.45 -8.13 -30.63
CA MET A 21 -8.75 -9.06 -29.76
C MET A 21 -9.68 -10.21 -29.39
N SER A 22 -9.13 -11.42 -29.30
CA SER A 22 -9.88 -12.55 -28.76
C SER A 22 -10.29 -12.28 -27.31
N ASP A 23 -11.38 -12.89 -26.86
CA ASP A 23 -11.85 -12.75 -25.48
C ASP A 23 -10.79 -13.22 -24.47
N HIS A 24 -10.01 -14.23 -24.84
CA HIS A 24 -8.88 -14.69 -24.02
C HIS A 24 -7.79 -13.62 -23.88
N ALA A 25 -7.44 -12.93 -24.96
CA ALA A 25 -6.46 -11.84 -24.92
C ALA A 25 -6.97 -10.65 -24.10
N LYS A 26 -8.25 -10.29 -24.23
CA LYS A 26 -8.88 -9.25 -23.39
C LYS A 26 -8.85 -9.63 -21.91
N TRP A 27 -9.13 -10.89 -21.59
CA TRP A 27 -9.07 -11.40 -20.23
C TRP A 27 -7.66 -11.34 -19.65
N GLN A 28 -6.64 -11.79 -20.41
CA GLN A 28 -5.25 -11.71 -19.98
C GLN A 28 -4.79 -10.27 -19.73
N LEU A 29 -5.15 -9.34 -20.63
CA LEU A 29 -4.83 -7.93 -20.48
C LEU A 29 -5.49 -7.34 -19.21
N ARG A 30 -6.77 -7.66 -18.98
CA ARG A 30 -7.49 -7.25 -17.75
C ARG A 30 -6.79 -7.76 -16.50
N ALA A 31 -6.38 -9.04 -16.50
CA ALA A 31 -5.71 -9.66 -15.37
C ALA A 31 -4.35 -8.99 -15.09
N ALA A 32 -3.55 -8.73 -16.13
CA ALA A 32 -2.26 -8.05 -16.00
C ALA A 32 -2.40 -6.62 -15.45
N MET A 33 -3.35 -5.83 -15.98
CA MET A 33 -3.63 -4.48 -15.47
C MET A 33 -4.13 -4.51 -14.02
N SER A 34 -4.99 -5.47 -13.69
CA SER A 34 -5.51 -5.64 -12.34
C SER A 34 -4.41 -5.99 -11.34
N HIS A 35 -3.52 -6.91 -11.71
CA HIS A 35 -2.38 -7.30 -10.89
C HIS A 35 -1.40 -6.13 -10.69
N THR A 36 -1.14 -5.35 -11.73
CA THR A 36 -0.30 -4.14 -11.63
C THR A 36 -0.89 -3.11 -10.66
N ALA A 37 -2.22 -2.91 -10.70
CA ALA A 37 -2.91 -2.01 -9.79
C ALA A 37 -2.85 -2.50 -8.33
N GLU A 38 -2.97 -3.81 -8.10
CA GLU A 38 -2.83 -4.43 -6.77
C GLU A 38 -1.42 -4.26 -6.20
N LEU A 39 -0.38 -4.46 -7.01
CA LEU A 39 1.00 -4.22 -6.60
C LEU A 39 1.21 -2.75 -6.21
N ALA A 40 0.73 -1.81 -7.04
CA ALA A 40 0.85 -0.39 -6.74
C ALA A 40 0.10 0.02 -5.45
N GLU A 41 -1.06 -0.60 -5.18
CA GLU A 41 -1.84 -0.42 -3.96
C GLU A 41 -1.07 -0.95 -2.73
N GLN A 42 -0.52 -2.17 -2.81
CA GLN A 42 0.30 -2.75 -1.75
C GLN A 42 1.53 -1.89 -1.43
N GLU A 43 2.29 -1.46 -2.44
CA GLU A 43 3.43 -0.58 -2.23
C GLU A 43 3.02 0.77 -1.62
N ALA A 44 1.84 1.29 -1.97
CA ALA A 44 1.34 2.52 -1.36
C ALA A 44 0.97 2.32 0.11
N GLU A 45 0.30 1.21 0.46
CA GLU A 45 0.00 0.82 1.83
C GLU A 45 1.28 0.65 2.65
N GLU A 46 2.31 -0.02 2.12
CA GLU A 46 3.61 -0.17 2.77
C GLU A 46 4.29 1.17 3.03
N ARG A 47 4.36 2.06 2.01
CA ARG A 47 4.92 3.41 2.16
C ARG A 47 4.17 4.23 3.20
N MET A 48 2.84 4.10 3.25
CA MET A 48 2.02 4.81 4.25
C MET A 48 2.23 4.25 5.65
N ARG A 49 2.34 2.93 5.79
CA ARG A 49 2.65 2.25 7.05
C ARG A 49 4.00 2.70 7.60
N ASP A 50 5.03 2.75 6.76
CA ASP A 50 6.37 3.20 7.16
C ASP A 50 6.37 4.67 7.62
N LYS A 51 5.68 5.55 6.89
CA LYS A 51 5.50 6.95 7.29
C LYS A 51 4.73 7.09 8.61
N ALA A 52 3.70 6.28 8.82
CA ALA A 52 2.92 6.29 10.05
C ALA A 52 3.77 5.83 11.25
N ILE A 53 4.59 4.79 11.07
CA ILE A 53 5.55 4.32 12.08
C ILE A 53 6.59 5.40 12.38
N GLU A 54 7.14 6.05 11.36
CA GLU A 54 8.12 7.13 11.53
C GLU A 54 7.53 8.31 12.32
N ALA A 55 6.32 8.74 11.97
CA ALA A 55 5.61 9.81 12.67
C ALA A 55 5.33 9.43 14.13
N PHE A 56 4.81 8.22 14.37
CA PHE A 56 4.57 7.70 15.72
C PHE A 56 5.85 7.70 16.58
N CYS A 57 6.97 7.26 16.02
CA CYS A 57 8.25 7.26 16.72
C CYS A 57 8.70 8.69 17.05
N LYS A 58 8.63 9.63 16.10
CA LYS A 58 9.03 11.03 16.31
C LYS A 58 8.25 11.71 17.44
N ASP A 59 6.96 11.42 17.56
CA ASP A 59 6.09 12.02 18.58
C ASP A 59 6.12 11.30 19.92
N CYS A 60 6.82 10.16 20.02
CA CYS A 60 6.89 9.38 21.26
C CYS A 60 7.78 10.06 22.31
N PRO A 61 7.27 10.37 23.53
CA PRO A 61 8.07 10.99 24.58
C PRO A 61 9.30 10.15 24.96
N ILE A 62 9.19 8.82 24.88
CA ILE A 62 10.29 7.88 25.16
C ILE A 62 11.37 7.96 24.07
N TYR A 63 10.97 8.15 22.81
CA TYR A 63 11.90 8.32 21.68
C TYR A 63 12.75 9.59 21.85
N SER A 64 12.15 10.71 22.27
CA SER A 64 12.87 11.96 22.53
C SER A 64 13.96 11.84 23.62
N ILE A 65 13.77 10.94 24.58
CA ILE A 65 14.70 10.70 25.70
C ILE A 65 15.83 9.75 25.28
N GLN A 66 15.56 8.77 24.40
CA GLN A 66 16.50 7.69 24.06
C GLN A 66 17.29 7.92 22.75
N THR A 67 16.86 8.85 21.89
CA THR A 67 17.47 9.09 20.57
C THR A 67 18.27 10.39 20.44
N SER A 68 18.56 11.05 21.55
CA SER A 68 19.50 12.19 21.62
C SER A 68 20.91 11.88 21.05
N ASN A 69 21.21 10.60 20.76
CA ASN A 69 22.43 10.12 20.09
C ASN A 69 22.20 9.33 18.77
N GLY A 70 21.07 9.51 18.07
CA GLY A 70 20.83 8.88 16.76
C GLY A 70 20.50 7.38 16.80
N GLY A 71 19.95 6.89 17.91
CA GLY A 71 19.46 5.50 18.03
C GLY A 71 18.13 5.26 17.28
N ASN A 72 17.90 4.01 16.86
CA ASN A 72 16.57 3.58 16.41
C ASN A 72 15.58 3.56 17.59
N CYS A 73 14.29 3.75 17.32
CA CYS A 73 13.24 3.57 18.33
C CYS A 73 13.39 2.17 18.95
N PRO A 74 13.44 2.04 20.28
CA PRO A 74 13.48 0.73 20.90
C PRO A 74 12.23 -0.05 20.50
N ASP A 75 12.42 -1.35 20.29
CA ASP A 75 11.31 -2.26 20.14
C ASP A 75 10.52 -2.30 21.46
N CYS A 76 9.42 -1.54 21.51
CA CYS A 76 8.63 -1.33 22.71
C CYS A 76 7.19 -1.78 22.47
N SER A 77 6.51 -2.17 23.56
CA SER A 77 5.13 -2.69 23.50
C SER A 77 4.16 -1.73 22.79
N ALA A 78 4.35 -0.42 22.95
CA ALA A 78 3.53 0.59 22.29
C ALA A 78 3.74 0.61 20.76
N LEU A 79 4.99 0.54 20.29
CA LEU A 79 5.30 0.47 18.86
C LEU A 79 4.76 -0.84 18.23
N ASN A 80 4.90 -1.96 18.94
CA ASN A 80 4.40 -3.25 18.44
C ASN A 80 2.87 -3.30 18.40
N ALA A 81 2.20 -2.77 19.42
CA ALA A 81 0.74 -2.62 19.40
C ALA A 81 0.28 -1.70 18.26
N PHE A 82 1.01 -0.62 17.98
CA PHE A 82 0.72 0.27 16.86
C PHE A 82 0.88 -0.43 15.50
N LYS A 83 2.00 -1.12 15.28
CA LYS A 83 2.23 -1.93 14.06
C LYS A 83 1.17 -2.99 13.87
N GLN A 84 0.76 -3.68 14.94
CA GLN A 84 -0.29 -4.69 14.86
C GLN A 84 -1.61 -4.07 14.40
N ARG A 85 -2.03 -2.95 14.98
CA ARG A 85 -3.25 -2.22 14.55
C ARG A 85 -3.19 -1.72 13.11
N LEU A 86 -2.01 -1.42 12.57
CA LEU A 86 -1.85 -1.06 11.16
C LEU A 86 -2.04 -2.24 10.20
N ASN A 87 -1.93 -3.48 10.70
CA ASN A 87 -2.13 -4.71 9.93
C ASN A 87 -3.50 -5.36 10.16
N GLU A 88 -4.31 -4.82 11.10
CA GLU A 88 -5.69 -5.25 11.33
C GLU A 88 -6.57 -4.57 10.26
N GLU A 89 -6.88 -5.31 9.18
CA GLU A 89 -7.88 -4.92 8.17
C GLU A 89 -9.32 -5.06 8.67
#